data_AF-A0A7W7VAP2-F1
#
_entry.id   AF-A0A7W7VAP2-F1
#
_cell.length_a   1.000
_cell.length_b   1.000
_cell.length_c   1.000
_cell.angle_alpha   90.00
_cell.angle_beta   90.00
_cell.angle_gamma   90.00
#
_symmetry.space_group_name_H-M   'P 1'
#
loop_
_entity.id
_entity.type
_entity.pdbx_description
1 polymer ?
#
loop_
_entity_poly.entity_id
_entity_poly.type
_entity_poly.pdbx_seq_one_letter_code
_entity_poly.pdbx_strand_id
1 'polypeptide(L)'
;MLAVGDGALGFRKALAEVFPETREQRYWVHKTANVLDSLPKSAQPGTKKAIQDIYNAEDRDHAEAAITTFAQLYGAKFPKAANKITEDQDQLLTFYSFPAEHWIHLRTTNPIESTFAAVRLRTKVTRGAGSRTAALAMVLKLVESAQQRWRAVNAPHLVALVRTGARFERVQLVERPEQLAA
;
A
#
# COMPACT_ATOMS: atom_id res chain seq x y z
N MET A 1 9.27 -10.29 -4.88
CA MET A 1 7.84 -10.15 -4.49
C MET A 1 7.61 -8.82 -3.77
N LEU A 2 6.36 -8.40 -3.57
CA LEU A 2 6.00 -7.24 -2.75
C LEU A 2 5.06 -7.66 -1.62
N ALA A 3 5.36 -7.23 -0.39
CA ALA A 3 4.47 -7.32 0.75
C ALA A 3 4.00 -5.92 1.14
N VAL A 4 2.69 -5.71 1.20
CA VAL A 4 2.09 -4.41 1.56
C VAL A 4 1.39 -4.54 2.91
N GLY A 5 1.72 -3.69 3.87
CA GLY A 5 1.19 -3.78 5.22
C GLY A 5 1.01 -2.43 5.92
N ASP A 6 0.25 -2.45 7.02
CA ASP A 6 0.06 -1.31 7.92
C ASP A 6 1.33 -0.93 8.68
N GLY A 7 2.25 -1.88 8.79
CA GLY A 7 3.52 -1.68 9.43
C GLY A 7 3.80 -2.46 10.69
N ALA A 8 2.99 -3.46 11.01
CA ALA A 8 3.19 -4.32 12.15
C ALA A 8 4.62 -4.89 12.21
N LEU A 9 5.33 -4.64 13.32
CA LEU A 9 6.73 -5.06 13.50
C LEU A 9 6.91 -6.58 13.42
N GLY A 10 5.94 -7.34 13.94
CA GLY A 10 5.98 -8.81 13.88
C GLY A 10 5.88 -9.34 12.44
N PHE A 11 5.07 -8.71 11.60
CA PHE A 11 4.95 -9.07 10.18
C PHE A 11 6.27 -8.84 9.45
N ARG A 12 6.94 -7.71 9.68
CA ARG A 12 8.23 -7.38 9.06
C ARG A 12 9.33 -8.35 9.42
N LYS A 13 9.45 -8.66 10.72
CA LYS A 13 10.43 -9.63 11.21
C LYS A 13 10.24 -11.00 10.57
N ALA A 14 9.00 -11.49 10.54
CA ALA A 14 8.68 -12.78 9.92
C ALA A 14 8.91 -12.77 8.40
N LEU A 15 8.61 -11.67 7.72
CA LEU A 15 8.83 -11.54 6.29
C LEU A 15 10.32 -11.60 5.94
N ALA A 16 11.16 -10.88 6.68
CA ALA A 16 12.61 -10.89 6.48
C ALA A 16 13.23 -12.27 6.73
N GLU A 17 12.66 -13.06 7.66
CA GLU A 17 13.11 -14.41 7.97
C GLU A 17 12.70 -15.43 6.90
N VAL A 18 11.44 -15.39 6.45
CA VAL A 18 10.86 -16.42 5.56
C VAL A 18 11.03 -16.07 4.08
N PHE A 19 11.02 -14.79 3.72
CA PHE A 19 11.09 -14.31 2.34
C PHE A 19 12.02 -13.09 2.21
N PRO A 20 13.35 -13.26 2.41
CA PRO A 20 14.31 -12.16 2.51
C PRO A 20 14.40 -11.27 1.25
N GLU A 21 14.03 -11.79 0.08
CA GLU A 21 14.01 -11.03 -1.18
C GLU A 21 12.71 -10.23 -1.40
N THR A 22 11.74 -10.32 -0.50
CA THR A 22 10.48 -9.59 -0.61
C THR A 22 10.66 -8.14 -0.23
N ARG A 23 10.26 -7.24 -1.14
CA ARG A 23 10.24 -5.80 -0.86
C ARG A 23 9.04 -5.47 0.01
N GLU A 24 9.24 -4.60 0.99
CA GLU A 24 8.20 -4.13 1.88
C GLU A 24 7.63 -2.79 1.44
N GLN A 25 6.31 -2.66 1.50
CA GLN A 25 5.62 -1.40 1.29
C GLN A 25 4.70 -1.06 2.46
N ARG A 26 4.75 0.22 2.86
CA ARG A 26 3.78 0.80 3.80
C ARG A 26 2.50 1.17 3.08
N TYR A 27 1.39 0.85 3.71
CA TYR A 27 0.10 1.02 3.09
C TYR A 27 -0.44 2.46 3.22
N TRP A 28 -0.77 3.09 2.08
CA TRP A 28 -1.07 4.53 1.99
C TRP A 28 -2.29 4.98 2.79
N VAL A 29 -3.37 4.19 2.87
CA VAL A 29 -4.56 4.61 3.63
C VAL A 29 -4.30 4.62 5.14
N HIS A 30 -3.64 3.60 5.68
CA HIS A 30 -3.24 3.60 7.10
C HIS A 30 -2.23 4.71 7.37
N LYS A 31 -1.29 4.93 6.44
CA LYS A 31 -0.34 6.03 6.58
C LYS A 31 -1.03 7.38 6.60
N THR A 32 -1.98 7.61 5.70
CA THR A 32 -2.77 8.84 5.63
C THR A 32 -3.51 9.07 6.93
N ALA A 33 -4.21 8.07 7.46
CA ALA A 33 -4.90 8.17 8.76
C ALA A 33 -3.93 8.59 9.89
N ASN A 34 -2.79 7.89 10.00
CA ASN A 34 -1.77 8.19 11.00
C ASN A 34 -1.25 9.64 10.89
N VAL A 35 -1.06 10.16 9.68
CA VAL A 35 -0.63 11.55 9.47
C VAL A 35 -1.72 12.53 9.89
N LEU A 36 -2.96 12.30 9.47
CA LEU A 36 -4.11 13.17 9.80
C LEU A 36 -4.39 13.24 11.30
N ASP A 37 -4.18 12.15 12.04
CA ASP A 37 -4.32 12.10 13.50
C ASP A 37 -3.29 12.95 14.24
N SER A 38 -2.22 13.40 13.56
CA SER A 38 -1.20 14.29 14.13
C SER A 38 -1.47 15.77 13.85
N LEU A 39 -2.66 16.10 13.37
CA LEU A 39 -3.03 17.42 12.87
C LEU A 39 -4.42 17.86 13.37
N PRO A 40 -4.64 19.17 13.56
CA PRO A 40 -5.97 19.69 13.83
C PRO A 40 -6.89 19.47 12.62
N LYS A 41 -8.18 19.25 12.87
CA LYS A 41 -9.19 18.98 11.83
C LYS A 41 -9.21 20.03 10.70
N SER A 42 -8.91 21.29 11.01
CA SER A 42 -8.85 22.38 10.03
C SER A 42 -7.72 22.21 8.99
N ALA A 43 -6.62 21.56 9.34
CA ALA A 43 -5.48 21.32 8.44
C ALA A 43 -5.60 20.00 7.66
N GLN A 44 -6.50 19.10 8.07
CA GLN A 44 -6.61 17.75 7.51
C GLN A 44 -7.00 17.72 6.02
N PRO A 45 -7.95 18.54 5.51
CA PRO A 45 -8.32 18.50 4.09
C PRO A 45 -7.13 18.82 3.17
N GLY A 46 -6.39 19.89 3.46
CA GLY A 46 -5.22 20.29 2.67
C GLY A 46 -4.09 19.26 2.76
N THR A 47 -3.80 18.77 3.96
CA THR A 47 -2.76 17.75 4.17
C THR A 47 -3.12 16.46 3.43
N LYS A 48 -4.38 16.03 3.50
CA LYS A 48 -4.85 14.85 2.77
C LYS A 48 -4.61 15.03 1.28
N LYS A 49 -4.97 16.17 0.70
CA LYS A 49 -4.74 16.46 -0.72
C LYS A 49 -3.25 16.39 -1.08
N ALA A 50 -2.38 16.99 -0.28
CA ALA A 50 -0.94 16.91 -0.50
C ALA A 50 -0.40 15.47 -0.44
N ILE A 51 -0.90 14.64 0.48
CA ILE A 51 -0.56 13.20 0.52
C ILE A 51 -1.03 12.49 -0.76
N GLN A 52 -2.22 12.82 -1.26
CA GLN A 52 -2.73 12.27 -2.52
C GLN A 52 -1.86 12.67 -3.71
N ASP A 53 -1.32 13.87 -3.71
CA ASP A 53 -0.44 14.34 -4.78
C ASP A 53 0.90 13.57 -4.77
N ILE A 54 1.41 13.17 -3.60
CA ILE A 54 2.60 12.31 -3.49
C ILE A 54 2.37 10.96 -4.15
N TYR A 55 1.36 10.21 -3.69
CA TYR A 55 1.20 8.84 -4.17
C TYR A 55 0.60 8.76 -5.57
N ASN A 56 -0.03 9.84 -6.07
CA ASN A 56 -0.52 9.93 -7.45
C ASN A 56 0.47 10.58 -8.41
N ALA A 57 1.68 10.93 -7.96
CA ALA A 57 2.71 11.47 -8.83
C ALA A 57 3.02 10.52 -10.00
N GLU A 58 3.46 11.11 -11.12
CA GLU A 58 3.70 10.41 -12.39
C GLU A 58 4.78 9.32 -12.27
N ASP A 59 5.82 9.60 -11.48
CA ASP A 59 6.91 8.66 -11.20
C ASP A 59 7.46 8.89 -9.78
N ARG A 60 8.50 8.11 -9.44
CA ARG A 60 9.15 8.17 -8.14
C ARG A 60 9.82 9.53 -7.89
N ASP A 61 10.50 10.10 -8.88
CA ASP A 61 11.25 11.36 -8.74
C ASP A 61 10.28 12.50 -8.39
N HIS A 62 9.14 12.56 -9.07
CA HIS A 62 8.06 13.51 -8.77
C HIS A 62 7.43 13.27 -7.39
N ALA A 63 7.28 12.01 -6.97
CA ALA A 63 6.78 11.69 -5.63
C ALA A 63 7.76 12.14 -4.53
N GLU A 64 9.07 11.98 -4.74
CA GLU A 64 10.11 12.44 -3.80
C GLU A 64 10.17 13.97 -3.72
N ALA A 65 10.01 14.66 -4.86
CA ALA A 65 9.84 16.12 -4.88
C ALA A 65 8.57 16.57 -4.14
N ALA A 66 7.46 15.84 -4.29
CA ALA A 66 6.22 16.10 -3.57
C ALA A 66 6.37 15.87 -2.06
N ILE A 67 7.12 14.85 -1.62
CA ILE A 67 7.46 14.64 -0.19
C ILE A 67 8.29 15.80 0.34
N THR A 68 9.27 16.28 -0.42
CA THR A 68 10.08 17.44 -0.05
C THR A 68 9.20 18.68 0.13
N THR A 69 8.30 18.92 -0.81
CA THR A 69 7.30 20.01 -0.72
C THR A 69 6.38 19.82 0.49
N PHE A 70 5.90 18.61 0.76
CA PHE A 70 5.08 18.29 1.93
C PHE A 70 5.80 18.61 3.23
N ALA A 71 7.08 18.23 3.35
CA ALA A 71 7.90 18.53 4.52
C ALA A 71 8.13 20.03 4.70
N GLN A 72 8.30 20.80 3.62
CA GLN A 72 8.41 22.27 3.69
C GLN A 72 7.10 22.92 4.15
N LEU A 73 5.96 22.51 3.59
CA LEU A 73 4.65 23.09 3.88
C LEU A 73 4.17 22.79 5.31
N TYR A 74 4.40 21.57 5.79
CA TYR A 74 3.84 21.10 7.06
C TYR A 74 4.87 20.90 8.16
N GLY A 75 6.16 20.74 7.84
CA GLY A 75 7.19 20.33 8.80
C GLY A 75 7.46 21.35 9.90
N ALA A 76 7.43 22.66 9.61
CA ALA A 76 7.66 23.69 10.62
C ALA A 76 6.58 23.71 11.70
N LYS A 77 5.30 23.56 11.30
CA LYS A 77 4.15 23.64 12.20
C LYS A 77 3.74 22.28 12.76
N PHE A 78 3.94 21.23 11.99
CA PHE A 78 3.47 19.87 12.28
C PHE A 78 4.58 18.83 12.01
N PRO A 79 5.72 18.92 12.72
CA PRO A 79 6.88 18.05 12.47
C PRO A 79 6.53 16.56 12.60
N LYS A 80 5.64 16.18 13.53
CA LYS A 80 5.19 14.78 13.69
C LYS A 80 4.45 14.26 12.45
N ALA A 81 3.70 15.10 11.75
CA ALA A 81 2.98 14.72 10.54
C ALA A 81 3.94 14.57 9.35
N ALA A 82 4.90 15.50 9.22
CA ALA A 82 5.97 15.43 8.22
C ALA A 82 6.85 14.19 8.40
N ASN A 83 7.34 13.95 9.61
CA ASN A 83 8.20 12.81 9.95
C ASN A 83 7.57 11.47 9.61
N LYS A 84 6.25 11.33 9.82
CA LYS A 84 5.56 10.11 9.42
C LYS A 84 5.81 9.83 7.93
N ILE A 85 5.70 10.81 7.04
CA ILE A 85 5.96 10.56 5.61
C ILE A 85 7.45 10.37 5.33
N THR A 86 8.31 11.27 5.82
CA THR A 86 9.73 11.28 5.46
C THR A 86 10.51 10.07 5.99
N GLU A 87 10.21 9.59 7.20
CA GLU A 87 10.89 8.42 7.80
C GLU A 87 10.55 7.10 7.09
N ASP A 88 9.37 7.00 6.46
CA ASP A 88 8.91 5.80 5.76
C ASP A 88 8.95 5.98 4.22
N GLN A 89 9.60 7.03 3.70
CA GLN A 89 9.57 7.42 2.27
C GLN A 89 9.86 6.24 1.32
N ASP A 90 10.95 5.52 1.52
CA ASP A 90 11.34 4.41 0.64
C ASP A 90 10.28 3.31 0.58
N GLN A 91 9.72 2.97 1.75
CA GLN A 91 8.69 1.96 1.88
C GLN A 91 7.35 2.44 1.31
N LEU A 92 7.06 3.73 1.36
CA LEU A 92 5.83 4.30 0.78
C LEU A 92 5.88 4.33 -0.76
N LEU A 93 7.07 4.57 -1.32
CA LEU A 93 7.30 4.69 -2.76
C LEU A 93 7.72 3.38 -3.43
N THR A 94 7.77 2.27 -2.71
CA THR A 94 8.23 0.97 -3.26
C THR A 94 7.39 0.49 -4.45
N PHE A 95 6.09 0.83 -4.51
CA PHE A 95 5.23 0.44 -5.65
C PHE A 95 5.72 1.02 -6.99
N TYR A 96 6.46 2.13 -7.01
CA TYR A 96 6.97 2.72 -8.25
C TYR A 96 7.95 1.80 -9.00
N SER A 97 8.51 0.79 -8.33
CA SER A 97 9.35 -0.24 -8.95
C SER A 97 8.57 -1.43 -9.52
N PHE A 98 7.24 -1.33 -9.59
CA PHE A 98 6.32 -2.32 -10.16
C PHE A 98 5.59 -1.73 -11.38
N PRO A 99 4.93 -2.54 -12.21
CA PRO A 99 4.19 -2.04 -13.38
C PRO A 99 3.18 -0.94 -13.02
N ALA A 100 3.12 0.13 -13.82
CA ALA A 100 2.26 1.27 -13.53
C ALA A 100 0.78 0.92 -13.54
N GLU A 101 0.39 -0.06 -14.34
CA GLU A 101 -0.95 -0.63 -14.38
C GLU A 101 -1.37 -1.17 -13.01
N HIS A 102 -0.41 -1.64 -12.20
CA HIS A 102 -0.66 -2.21 -10.87
C HIS A 102 -0.74 -1.13 -9.78
N TRP A 103 -0.20 0.07 -10.00
CA TRP A 103 -0.11 1.11 -8.96
C TRP A 103 -1.46 1.51 -8.38
N ILE A 104 -2.53 1.53 -9.18
CA ILE A 104 -3.89 1.80 -8.67
C ILE A 104 -4.34 0.79 -7.61
N HIS A 105 -3.90 -0.47 -7.73
CA HIS A 105 -4.20 -1.53 -6.78
C HIS A 105 -3.27 -1.48 -5.56
N LEU A 106 -2.00 -1.13 -5.77
CA LEU A 106 -0.98 -1.06 -4.71
C LEU A 106 -1.13 0.16 -3.79
N ARG A 107 -1.77 1.24 -4.26
CA ARG A 107 -1.99 2.48 -3.49
C ARG A 107 -3.30 2.48 -2.69
N THR A 108 -4.16 1.48 -2.87
CA THR A 108 -5.51 1.44 -2.28
C THR A 108 -5.79 0.14 -1.56
N THR A 109 -6.85 0.14 -0.74
CA THR A 109 -7.16 -0.99 0.17
C THR A 109 -8.25 -1.81 -0.44
N ASN A 110 -8.78 -1.39 -1.58
CA ASN A 110 -9.97 -1.97 -2.18
C ASN A 110 -9.84 -3.49 -2.37
N PRO A 111 -8.69 -4.07 -2.77
CA PRO A 111 -8.54 -5.53 -2.84
C PRO A 111 -8.82 -6.26 -1.51
N ILE A 112 -8.51 -5.62 -0.38
CA ILE A 112 -8.75 -6.15 0.97
C ILE A 112 -10.16 -5.75 1.44
N GLU A 113 -10.47 -4.47 1.43
CA GLU A 113 -11.69 -3.89 1.98
C GLU A 113 -12.95 -4.37 1.27
N SER A 114 -12.92 -4.50 -0.06
CA SER A 114 -14.05 -5.03 -0.83
C SER A 114 -14.35 -6.48 -0.46
N THR A 115 -13.31 -7.29 -0.26
CA THR A 115 -13.43 -8.69 0.16
C THR A 115 -14.02 -8.81 1.57
N PHE A 116 -13.58 -7.95 2.51
CA PHE A 116 -14.05 -7.99 3.90
C PHE A 116 -15.36 -7.23 4.15
N ALA A 117 -15.90 -6.51 3.16
CA ALA A 117 -17.12 -5.72 3.32
C ALA A 117 -18.32 -6.56 3.80
N ALA A 118 -18.53 -7.73 3.19
CA ALA A 118 -19.63 -8.64 3.56
C ALA A 118 -19.43 -9.22 4.97
N VAL A 119 -18.19 -9.54 5.34
CA VAL A 119 -17.83 -10.01 6.69
C VAL A 119 -18.19 -8.95 7.72
N ARG A 120 -17.74 -7.70 7.52
CA ARG A 120 -18.01 -6.59 8.45
C ARG A 120 -19.50 -6.30 8.59
N LEU A 121 -20.23 -6.32 7.48
CA LEU A 121 -21.68 -6.16 7.49
C LEU A 121 -22.34 -7.25 8.34
N ARG A 122 -21.98 -8.51 8.12
CA ARG A 122 -22.57 -9.64 8.85
C ARG A 122 -22.22 -9.59 10.32
N THR A 123 -20.96 -9.37 10.68
CA THR A 123 -20.53 -9.30 12.08
C THR A 123 -21.17 -8.15 12.84
N LYS A 124 -21.45 -7.01 12.16
CA LYS A 124 -22.19 -5.88 12.74
C LYS A 124 -23.63 -6.27 13.07
N VAL A 125 -24.30 -7.00 12.18
CA VAL A 125 -25.69 -7.42 12.36
C VAL A 125 -25.82 -8.49 13.44
N THR A 126 -24.94 -9.51 13.43
CA THR A 126 -25.03 -10.63 14.38
C THR A 126 -24.48 -10.31 15.77
N ARG A 127 -23.84 -9.13 15.94
CA ARG A 127 -23.13 -8.72 17.18
C ARG A 127 -22.13 -9.79 17.66
N GLY A 128 -21.41 -10.39 16.72
CA GLY A 128 -20.48 -11.50 16.97
C GLY A 128 -20.98 -12.83 16.41
N ALA A 129 -20.18 -13.88 16.58
CA ALA A 129 -20.46 -15.21 16.00
C ALA A 129 -20.76 -16.28 17.05
N GLY A 130 -20.80 -15.93 18.33
CA GLY A 130 -21.04 -16.85 19.45
C GLY A 130 -19.85 -17.74 19.83
N SER A 131 -19.08 -18.24 18.85
CA SER A 131 -17.86 -19.01 19.08
C SER A 131 -16.78 -18.72 18.05
N ARG A 132 -15.52 -19.06 18.36
CA ARG A 132 -14.39 -18.94 17.43
C ARG A 132 -14.63 -19.76 16.16
N THR A 133 -15.10 -21.00 16.29
CA THR A 133 -15.34 -21.89 15.15
C THR A 133 -16.44 -21.34 14.24
N ALA A 134 -17.53 -20.83 14.83
CA ALA A 134 -18.60 -20.19 14.07
C ALA A 134 -18.10 -18.91 13.36
N ALA A 135 -17.25 -18.12 14.02
CA ALA A 135 -16.63 -16.94 13.41
C ALA A 135 -15.80 -17.32 12.18
N LEU A 136 -14.92 -18.33 12.31
CA LEU A 136 -14.07 -18.79 11.22
C LEU A 136 -14.89 -19.34 10.06
N ALA A 137 -15.91 -20.16 10.33
CA ALA A 137 -16.80 -20.70 9.30
C ALA A 137 -17.55 -19.58 8.55
N MET A 138 -18.06 -18.59 9.29
CA MET A 138 -18.74 -17.42 8.71
C MET A 138 -17.80 -16.60 7.81
N VAL A 139 -16.61 -16.27 8.31
CA VAL A 139 -15.61 -15.51 7.54
C VAL A 139 -15.22 -16.28 6.28
N LEU A 140 -14.90 -17.56 6.41
CA LEU A 140 -14.54 -18.41 5.28
C LEU A 140 -15.63 -18.40 4.21
N LYS A 141 -16.88 -18.68 4.57
CA LYS A 141 -17.99 -18.75 3.60
C LYS A 141 -18.29 -17.42 2.92
N LEU A 142 -18.18 -16.31 3.65
CA LEU A 142 -18.36 -14.97 3.08
C LEU A 142 -17.23 -14.59 2.12
N VAL A 143 -15.98 -14.91 2.46
CA VAL A 143 -14.82 -14.69 1.59
C VAL A 143 -14.91 -15.61 0.36
N GLU A 144 -15.30 -16.87 0.51
CA GLU A 144 -15.53 -17.79 -0.61
C GLU A 144 -16.61 -17.29 -1.57
N SER A 145 -17.65 -16.63 -1.06
CA SER A 145 -18.67 -15.99 -1.91
C SER A 145 -18.15 -14.73 -2.59
N ALA A 146 -17.34 -13.92 -1.88
CA ALA A 146 -16.71 -12.73 -2.46
C ALA A 146 -15.75 -13.08 -3.60
N GLN A 147 -15.00 -14.18 -3.47
CA GLN A 147 -13.98 -14.61 -4.43
C GLN A 147 -14.53 -14.82 -5.84
N GLN A 148 -15.79 -15.23 -5.96
CA GLN A 148 -16.46 -15.51 -7.23
C GLN A 148 -16.62 -14.26 -8.10
N ARG A 149 -16.52 -13.07 -7.51
CA ARG A 149 -16.69 -11.77 -8.19
C ARG A 149 -15.41 -10.95 -8.20
N TRP A 150 -14.26 -11.54 -7.82
CA TRP A 150 -12.99 -10.83 -7.87
C TRP A 150 -12.61 -10.52 -9.31
N ARG A 151 -12.24 -9.27 -9.53
CA ARG A 151 -11.67 -8.81 -10.79
C ARG A 151 -10.15 -8.99 -10.72
N ALA A 152 -9.55 -9.40 -11.84
CA ALA A 152 -8.11 -9.41 -11.99
C ALA A 152 -7.51 -7.99 -11.82
N VAL A 153 -6.24 -7.94 -11.41
CA VAL A 153 -5.45 -6.69 -11.48
C VAL A 153 -5.37 -6.21 -12.93
N ASN A 154 -5.13 -4.92 -13.13
CA ASN A 154 -4.92 -4.39 -14.49
C ASN A 154 -3.64 -5.00 -15.07
N ALA A 155 -3.62 -5.27 -16.37
CA ALA A 155 -2.51 -5.96 -17.04
C ALA A 155 -2.03 -7.23 -16.28
N PRO A 156 -2.90 -8.25 -16.12
CA PRO A 156 -2.59 -9.43 -15.29
C PRO A 156 -1.43 -10.27 -15.85
N HIS A 157 -1.15 -10.20 -17.15
CA HIS A 157 -0.01 -10.86 -17.78
C HIS A 157 1.35 -10.37 -17.21
N LEU A 158 1.44 -9.13 -16.73
CA LEU A 158 2.66 -8.58 -16.11
C LEU A 158 2.99 -9.20 -14.75
N VAL A 159 2.03 -9.89 -14.11
CA VAL A 159 2.28 -10.60 -12.84
C VAL A 159 3.35 -11.68 -13.01
N ALA A 160 3.45 -12.33 -14.18
CA ALA A 160 4.50 -13.30 -14.46
C ALA A 160 5.90 -12.65 -14.47
N LEU A 161 6.02 -11.44 -15.00
CA LEU A 161 7.28 -10.67 -14.99
C LEU A 161 7.65 -10.25 -13.57
N VAL A 162 6.68 -9.78 -12.78
CA VAL A 162 6.90 -9.45 -11.36
C VAL A 162 7.35 -10.67 -10.55
N ARG A 163 6.78 -11.86 -10.83
CA ARG A 163 7.16 -13.11 -10.16
C ARG A 163 8.57 -13.59 -10.52
N THR A 164 9.04 -13.30 -11.74
CA THR A 164 10.39 -13.64 -12.21
C THR A 164 11.46 -12.61 -11.81
N GLY A 165 11.06 -11.55 -11.09
CA GLY A 165 11.99 -10.55 -10.57
C GLY A 165 12.34 -9.44 -11.56
N ALA A 166 11.55 -9.26 -12.63
CA ALA A 166 11.72 -8.17 -13.57
C ALA A 166 11.73 -6.81 -12.87
N ARG A 167 12.61 -5.91 -13.34
CA ARG A 167 12.72 -4.54 -12.82
C ARG A 167 11.93 -3.58 -13.70
N PHE A 168 11.23 -2.65 -13.07
CA PHE A 168 10.49 -1.58 -13.74
C PHE A 168 11.06 -0.24 -13.28
N GLU A 169 11.43 0.61 -14.23
CA GLU A 169 11.91 1.96 -14.00
C GLU A 169 11.13 2.92 -14.89
N ARG A 170 10.65 4.03 -14.31
CA ARG A 170 9.84 5.04 -15.02
C ARG A 170 8.72 4.42 -15.87
N VAL A 171 7.96 3.50 -15.28
CA VAL A 171 6.84 2.77 -15.93
C VAL A 171 7.28 1.71 -16.96
N GLN A 172 8.55 1.67 -17.39
CA GLN A 172 9.03 0.76 -18.41
C GLN A 172 9.71 -0.48 -17.80
N LEU A 173 9.58 -1.62 -18.49
CA LEU A 173 10.36 -2.82 -18.19
C LEU A 173 11.83 -2.56 -18.54
N VAL A 174 12.73 -2.78 -17.58
CA VAL A 174 14.17 -2.70 -17.82
C VAL A 174 14.62 -4.00 -18.46
N GLU A 175 14.73 -4.02 -19.78
CA GLU A 175 15.27 -5.17 -20.53
C GLU A 175 16.80 -5.21 -20.43
N ARG A 176 17.30 -5.94 -19.41
CA ARG A 176 18.74 -6.18 -19.12
C ARG A 176 19.50 -4.90 -18.71
N PRO A 177 20.26 -4.90 -17.59
CA PRO A 177 21.28 -3.87 -17.42
C PRO A 177 22.30 -4.05 -18.54
N GLU A 178 22.60 -2.99 -19.29
CA GLU A 178 23.77 -2.98 -20.18
C GLU A 178 24.96 -3.45 -19.35
N GLN A 179 25.52 -4.61 -19.71
CA GLN A 179 26.86 -4.94 -19.24
C GLN A 179 27.75 -3.86 -19.79
N LEU A 180 28.13 -2.88 -18.95
CA LEU A 180 29.29 -2.05 -19.21
C LEU A 180 30.46 -3.01 -19.43
N ALA A 181 30.81 -3.20 -20.70
CA ALA A 181 32.00 -3.91 -21.10
C ALA A 181 33.19 -3.18 -20.45
N ALA A 182 33.90 -3.90 -19.59
CA ALA A 182 35.18 -3.50 -19.04
C ALA A 182 36.27 -3.54 -20.11
#